data_AF-A0AA42YQ98-F1
#
_entry.id   AF-A0AA42YQ98-F1
#
_cell.length_a   1.000
_cell.length_b   1.000
_cell.length_c   1.000
_cell.angle_alpha   90.00
_cell.angle_beta   90.00
_cell.angle_gamma   90.00
#
_symmetry.space_group_name_H-M   'P 1'
#
loop_
_entity.id
_entity.type
_entity.pdbx_description
1 polymer ?
#
loop_
_entity_poly.entity_id
_entity_poly.type
_entity_poly.pdbx_seq_one_letter_code
_entity_poly.pdbx_strand_id
1 'polypeptide(L)'
;MSKMNCWEFNMCGREPGGDNVSEFGICPAALETSIDGFNQGKRGGRACWAISGTFCEGKAQGKFAIKLNDCKQCSFFKLVQMQQGCKFQDTREIRRAHILGNLKRLVGEKYKDHLNLAIRPLKGRWENTPKANCWEFMECGREPGGDFVDELGVCPAAEDAAFEGVNEGEKGGRVCWAVSGTLCLGRVQEGFSSKQCDCERCDFYQLVQLEQGNNFLKTREIRQQYTLKKKELHLCKYPERDRAKNVNHNSTGVIMLWG
;
A
#
# COMPACT_ATOMS: atom_id res chain seq x y z
N MET A 1 -12.35 -33.57 3.49
CA MET A 1 -10.88 -33.77 3.50
C MET A 1 -10.21 -32.45 3.81
N SER A 2 -9.19 -32.43 4.68
CA SER A 2 -8.41 -31.22 4.94
C SER A 2 -7.58 -30.85 3.71
N LYS A 3 -7.33 -29.56 3.51
CA LYS A 3 -6.52 -29.05 2.41
C LYS A 3 -5.04 -29.08 2.79
N MET A 4 -4.16 -29.33 1.82
CA MET A 4 -2.71 -29.38 2.06
C MET A 4 -2.14 -28.02 2.47
N ASN A 5 -1.17 -28.05 3.38
CA ASN A 5 -0.32 -26.95 3.80
C ASN A 5 0.94 -26.83 2.91
N CYS A 6 1.65 -25.72 3.03
CA CYS A 6 2.82 -25.42 2.20
C CYS A 6 3.91 -26.49 2.31
N TRP A 7 4.17 -27.01 3.52
CA TRP A 7 5.21 -28.03 3.74
C TRP A 7 4.84 -29.38 3.14
N GLU A 8 3.57 -29.77 3.15
CA GLU A 8 3.05 -30.97 2.49
C GLU A 8 3.15 -30.82 0.97
N PHE A 9 2.72 -29.67 0.42
CA PHE A 9 2.75 -29.42 -1.02
C PHE A 9 4.17 -29.40 -1.60
N ASN A 10 5.11 -28.80 -0.88
CA ASN A 10 6.51 -28.72 -1.31
C ASN A 10 7.35 -29.90 -0.82
N MET A 11 6.77 -30.85 -0.07
CA MET A 11 7.46 -31.99 0.54
C MET A 11 8.75 -31.56 1.27
N CYS A 12 8.68 -30.47 2.05
CA CYS A 12 9.90 -29.87 2.60
C CYS A 12 10.39 -30.55 3.88
N GLY A 13 9.57 -31.38 4.55
CA GLY A 13 9.95 -32.13 5.75
C GLY A 13 10.26 -31.26 6.97
N ARG A 14 9.77 -30.02 7.02
CA ARG A 14 10.04 -29.05 8.10
C ARG A 14 8.83 -28.79 9.01
N GLU A 15 7.78 -29.58 8.88
CA GLU A 15 6.70 -29.68 9.85
C GLU A 15 7.19 -30.29 11.19
N PRO A 16 6.46 -30.13 12.31
CA PRO A 16 6.81 -30.76 13.57
C PRO A 16 6.98 -32.28 13.42
N GLY A 17 8.19 -32.78 13.71
CA GLY A 17 8.55 -34.19 13.56
C GLY A 17 8.96 -34.60 12.14
N GLY A 18 9.09 -33.67 11.20
CA GLY A 18 9.54 -33.95 9.84
C GLY A 18 11.05 -34.21 9.73
N ASP A 19 11.45 -34.91 8.67
CA ASP A 19 12.81 -35.44 8.46
C ASP A 19 13.89 -34.36 8.39
N ASN A 20 13.54 -33.15 7.96
CA ASN A 20 14.46 -32.03 7.77
C ASN A 20 14.53 -31.07 8.96
N VAL A 21 13.86 -31.41 10.07
CA VAL A 21 13.84 -30.56 11.28
C VAL A 21 15.20 -30.52 11.98
N SER A 22 15.96 -31.62 12.01
CA SER A 22 17.27 -31.67 12.67
C SER A 22 18.30 -30.76 12.00
N GLU A 23 18.24 -30.65 10.67
CA GLU A 23 19.19 -29.88 9.86
C GLU A 23 18.76 -28.41 9.69
N PHE A 24 17.48 -28.16 9.41
CA PHE A 24 17.00 -26.82 9.05
C PHE A 24 16.07 -26.19 10.09
N GLY A 25 15.76 -26.89 11.18
CA GLY A 25 14.77 -26.48 12.17
C GLY A 25 13.32 -26.54 11.66
N ILE A 26 12.36 -26.41 12.58
CA ILE A 26 10.93 -26.41 12.24
C ILE A 26 10.58 -25.14 11.45
N CYS A 27 9.75 -25.29 10.41
CA CYS A 27 9.24 -24.17 9.62
C CYS A 27 8.44 -23.19 10.50
N PRO A 28 8.72 -21.87 10.47
CA PRO A 28 7.97 -20.89 11.24
C PRO A 28 6.45 -20.92 10.98
N ALA A 29 6.05 -21.20 9.73
CA ALA A 29 4.63 -21.34 9.37
C ALA A 29 3.97 -22.54 10.05
N ALA A 30 4.73 -23.60 10.34
CA ALA A 30 4.23 -24.78 11.03
C ALA A 30 4.16 -24.59 12.56
N LEU A 31 4.72 -23.49 13.09
CA LEU A 31 4.63 -23.14 14.51
C LEU A 31 3.60 -22.03 14.78
N GLU A 32 3.37 -21.13 13.81
CA GLU A 32 2.53 -19.95 14.01
C GLU A 32 1.05 -20.26 14.24
N THR A 33 0.57 -20.06 15.46
CA THR A 33 -0.81 -20.36 15.86
C THR A 33 -1.78 -19.20 15.67
N SER A 34 -1.29 -17.95 15.58
CA SER A 34 -2.17 -16.77 15.52
C SER A 34 -3.00 -16.65 14.24
N ILE A 35 -2.64 -17.41 13.21
CA ILE A 35 -3.34 -17.47 11.93
C ILE A 35 -3.81 -18.89 11.58
N ASP A 36 -3.95 -19.76 12.59
CA ASP A 36 -4.56 -21.08 12.40
C ASP A 36 -5.96 -20.97 11.78
N GLY A 37 -6.27 -21.87 10.83
CA GLY A 37 -7.53 -21.86 10.10
C GLY A 37 -7.58 -20.94 8.88
N PHE A 38 -6.63 -20.00 8.73
CA PHE A 38 -6.62 -19.12 7.56
C PHE A 38 -6.48 -19.91 6.26
N ASN A 39 -7.32 -19.57 5.28
CA ASN A 39 -7.45 -20.27 4.01
C ASN A 39 -7.66 -21.79 4.17
N GLN A 40 -8.33 -22.22 5.25
CA GLN A 40 -8.56 -23.62 5.62
C GLN A 40 -7.25 -24.38 5.88
N GLY A 41 -6.21 -23.67 6.33
CA GLY A 41 -4.90 -24.23 6.65
C GLY A 41 -4.75 -24.55 8.13
N LYS A 42 -3.76 -25.39 8.43
CA LYS A 42 -3.29 -25.59 9.80
C LYS A 42 -2.19 -24.58 10.08
N ARG A 43 -2.30 -23.85 11.20
CA ARG A 43 -1.35 -22.81 11.62
C ARG A 43 -1.13 -21.81 10.47
N GLY A 44 0.11 -21.42 10.21
CA GLY A 44 0.47 -20.62 9.02
C GLY A 44 0.56 -21.39 7.71
N GLY A 45 0.17 -22.66 7.65
CA GLY A 45 0.46 -23.56 6.54
C GLY A 45 -0.14 -23.16 5.20
N ARG A 46 -1.32 -22.54 5.19
CA ARG A 46 -1.96 -21.96 3.98
C ARG A 46 -1.94 -20.42 3.98
N ALA A 47 -0.98 -19.86 4.70
CA ALA A 47 -0.77 -18.44 4.88
C ALA A 47 0.74 -18.10 4.97
N CYS A 48 1.61 -19.01 4.53
CA CYS A 48 3.04 -18.98 4.79
C CYS A 48 3.72 -17.72 4.25
N TRP A 49 3.20 -17.13 3.17
CA TRP A 49 3.69 -15.88 2.59
C TRP A 49 3.66 -14.70 3.57
N ALA A 50 2.76 -14.73 4.55
CA ALA A 50 2.63 -13.65 5.54
C ALA A 50 3.63 -13.72 6.72
N ILE A 51 4.32 -14.84 6.92
CA ILE A 51 5.21 -15.09 8.07
C ILE A 51 6.67 -14.93 7.67
N SER A 52 7.45 -14.06 8.31
CA SER A 52 8.89 -13.90 8.00
C SER A 52 9.71 -15.17 8.29
N GLY A 53 10.83 -15.38 7.58
CA GLY A 53 11.76 -16.49 7.86
C GLY A 53 11.28 -17.89 7.42
N THR A 54 10.14 -18.02 6.73
CA THR A 54 9.78 -19.29 6.09
C THR A 54 10.77 -19.58 4.96
N PHE A 55 11.24 -20.82 4.84
CA PHE A 55 12.08 -21.20 3.71
C PHE A 55 11.23 -21.63 2.53
N CYS A 56 11.55 -21.08 1.37
CA CYS A 56 11.08 -21.57 0.08
C CYS A 56 12.32 -21.88 -0.75
N GLU A 57 12.34 -23.04 -1.43
CA GLU A 57 13.42 -23.46 -2.33
C GLU A 57 14.82 -23.48 -1.68
N GLY A 58 14.91 -23.91 -0.42
CA GLY A 58 16.19 -24.10 0.28
C GLY A 58 16.82 -22.81 0.83
N LYS A 59 16.18 -21.64 0.72
CA LYS A 59 16.70 -20.36 1.25
C LYS A 59 15.75 -19.74 2.27
N ALA A 60 16.31 -19.17 3.34
CA ALA A 60 15.56 -18.31 4.26
C ALA A 60 15.07 -17.06 3.51
N GLN A 61 13.77 -16.79 3.56
CA GLN A 61 13.19 -15.63 2.89
C GLN A 61 13.32 -14.38 3.76
N GLY A 62 13.71 -13.26 3.13
CA GLY A 62 14.05 -11.97 3.77
C GLY A 62 12.84 -11.19 4.34
N LYS A 63 13.01 -9.86 4.51
CA LYS A 63 11.94 -8.96 4.99
C LYS A 63 10.70 -9.04 4.06
N PHE A 64 9.51 -8.80 4.62
CA PHE A 64 8.21 -9.01 3.94
C PHE A 64 8.04 -8.31 2.59
N ALA A 65 8.62 -7.12 2.44
CA ALA A 65 8.79 -6.36 1.20
C ALA A 65 9.06 -7.25 -0.02
N ILE A 66 10.20 -7.93 0.10
CA ILE A 66 10.81 -8.78 -0.93
C ILE A 66 9.97 -10.06 -1.06
N LYS A 67 9.57 -10.63 0.07
CA LYS A 67 8.88 -11.91 0.15
C LYS A 67 7.50 -11.94 -0.55
N LEU A 68 6.74 -10.85 -0.50
CA LEU A 68 5.39 -10.84 -1.06
C LEU A 68 5.39 -10.96 -2.59
N ASN A 69 6.38 -10.37 -3.27
CA ASN A 69 6.46 -10.42 -4.72
C ASN A 69 6.81 -11.83 -5.22
N ASP A 70 7.79 -12.46 -4.58
CA ASP A 70 8.20 -13.84 -4.87
C ASP A 70 7.07 -14.84 -4.55
N CYS A 71 6.38 -14.64 -3.43
CA CYS A 71 5.26 -15.49 -3.04
C CYS A 71 4.07 -15.41 -4.01
N LYS A 72 3.85 -14.28 -4.70
CA LYS A 72 2.81 -14.20 -5.75
C LYS A 72 3.13 -15.11 -6.94
N GLN A 73 4.40 -15.44 -7.16
CA GLN A 73 4.80 -16.37 -8.22
C GLN A 73 4.79 -17.84 -7.79
N CYS A 74 4.83 -18.10 -6.48
CA CYS A 74 4.80 -19.44 -5.90
C CYS A 74 3.57 -20.25 -6.34
N SER A 75 3.81 -21.47 -6.82
CA SER A 75 2.76 -22.42 -7.24
C SER A 75 1.78 -22.75 -6.11
N PHE A 76 2.27 -22.84 -4.87
CA PHE A 76 1.40 -23.09 -3.72
C PHE A 76 0.47 -21.91 -3.42
N PHE A 77 0.97 -20.67 -3.49
CA PHE A 77 0.14 -19.48 -3.30
C PHE A 77 -0.99 -19.42 -4.33
N LYS A 78 -0.66 -19.61 -5.62
CA LYS A 78 -1.63 -19.67 -6.72
C LYS A 78 -2.66 -20.78 -6.51
N LEU A 79 -2.22 -21.95 -6.05
CA LEU A 79 -3.10 -23.06 -5.69
C LEU A 79 -4.08 -22.68 -4.56
N VAL A 80 -3.60 -22.03 -3.49
CA VAL A 80 -4.47 -21.60 -2.39
C VAL A 80 -5.49 -20.59 -2.88
N GLN A 81 -5.10 -19.58 -3.67
CA GLN A 81 -6.02 -18.62 -4.27
C GLN A 81 -7.10 -19.31 -5.11
N MET A 82 -6.70 -20.21 -6.01
CA MET A 82 -7.63 -20.97 -6.85
C MET A 82 -8.61 -21.81 -6.03
N GLN A 83 -8.12 -22.50 -4.98
CA GLN A 83 -8.95 -23.37 -4.15
C GLN A 83 -9.92 -22.61 -3.23
N GLN A 84 -9.56 -21.40 -2.79
CA GLN A 84 -10.40 -20.58 -1.91
C GLN A 84 -11.37 -19.69 -2.69
N GLY A 85 -11.01 -19.29 -3.92
CA GLY A 85 -11.85 -18.46 -4.79
C GLY A 85 -12.25 -17.16 -4.08
N CYS A 86 -13.55 -16.85 -4.05
CA CYS A 86 -14.08 -15.67 -3.38
C CYS A 86 -13.96 -15.67 -1.85
N LYS A 87 -13.61 -16.82 -1.25
CA LYS A 87 -13.37 -16.95 0.21
C LYS A 87 -11.88 -16.82 0.57
N PHE A 88 -11.03 -16.47 -0.39
CA PHE A 88 -9.61 -16.28 -0.15
C PHE A 88 -9.39 -15.14 0.84
N GLN A 89 -8.81 -15.48 1.99
CA GLN A 89 -8.39 -14.52 2.99
C GLN A 89 -7.07 -13.91 2.53
N ASP A 90 -7.10 -12.60 2.31
CA ASP A 90 -5.99 -11.90 1.70
C ASP A 90 -4.81 -11.70 2.66
N THR A 91 -3.66 -11.33 2.11
CA THR A 91 -2.43 -11.15 2.89
C THR A 91 -2.58 -10.10 4.00
N ARG A 92 -3.47 -9.11 3.86
CA ARG A 92 -3.68 -8.07 4.87
C ARG A 92 -4.41 -8.63 6.07
N GLU A 93 -5.50 -9.38 5.84
CA GLU A 93 -6.24 -10.04 6.92
C GLU A 93 -5.34 -11.00 7.71
N ILE A 94 -4.56 -11.79 6.98
CA ILE A 94 -3.58 -12.73 7.56
C ILE A 94 -2.54 -11.97 8.38
N ARG A 95 -1.95 -10.90 7.83
CA ARG A 95 -0.91 -10.12 8.53
C ARG A 95 -1.44 -9.44 9.77
N ARG A 96 -2.64 -8.88 9.71
CA ARG A 96 -3.29 -8.25 10.85
C ARG A 96 -3.42 -9.27 11.99
N ALA A 97 -3.92 -10.46 11.70
CA ALA A 97 -4.02 -11.52 12.69
C ALA A 97 -2.64 -11.96 13.24
N HIS A 98 -1.65 -12.11 12.36
CA HIS A 98 -0.28 -12.47 12.75
C HIS A 98 0.37 -11.45 13.69
N ILE A 99 0.30 -10.15 13.35
CA ILE A 99 0.85 -9.06 14.15
C ILE A 99 0.14 -8.99 15.51
N LEU A 100 -1.19 -9.07 15.52
CA LEU A 100 -1.97 -9.05 16.77
C LEU A 100 -1.63 -10.25 17.66
N GLY A 101 -1.42 -11.43 17.08
CA GLY A 101 -0.97 -12.60 17.80
C GLY A 101 0.43 -12.45 18.40
N ASN A 102 1.37 -11.90 17.64
CA ASN A 102 2.72 -11.58 18.13
C ASN A 102 2.66 -10.58 19.29
N LEU A 103 1.88 -9.51 19.14
CA LEU A 103 1.70 -8.49 20.18
C LEU A 103 1.10 -9.12 21.45
N LYS A 104 0.04 -9.94 21.31
CA LYS A 104 -0.55 -10.65 22.44
C LYS A 104 0.43 -11.55 23.18
N ARG A 105 1.33 -12.23 22.46
CA ARG A 105 2.41 -13.03 23.07
C ARG A 105 3.45 -12.19 23.80
N LEU A 106 3.81 -11.02 23.25
CA LEU A 106 4.84 -10.15 23.82
C LEU A 106 4.37 -9.44 25.10
N VAL A 107 3.13 -8.95 25.12
CA VAL A 107 2.63 -8.08 26.21
C VAL A 107 1.51 -8.70 27.07
N GLY A 108 1.10 -9.95 26.81
CA GLY A 108 0.11 -10.68 27.62
C GLY A 108 -1.26 -9.99 27.65
N GLU A 109 -2.00 -10.06 28.77
CA GLU A 109 -3.33 -9.42 28.92
C GLU A 109 -3.31 -7.90 28.73
N LYS A 110 -2.14 -7.25 28.90
CA LYS A 110 -1.94 -5.82 28.58
C LYS A 110 -1.98 -5.54 27.08
N TYR A 111 -2.06 -6.57 26.23
CA TYR A 111 -2.22 -6.36 24.79
C TYR A 111 -3.46 -5.55 24.48
N LYS A 112 -4.54 -5.61 25.27
CA LYS A 112 -5.69 -4.73 25.06
C LYS A 112 -5.34 -3.27 25.30
N ASP A 113 -4.43 -2.97 26.23
CA ASP A 113 -3.94 -1.62 26.48
C ASP A 113 -2.94 -1.16 25.42
N HIS A 114 -2.06 -2.06 24.95
CA HIS A 114 -1.16 -1.80 23.82
C HIS A 114 -1.90 -1.73 22.49
N LEU A 115 -2.97 -2.52 22.33
CA LEU A 115 -3.90 -2.47 21.22
C LEU A 115 -4.74 -1.20 21.35
N ASN A 116 -5.17 -0.78 22.53
CA ASN A 116 -5.82 0.51 22.76
C ASN A 116 -4.85 1.69 22.62
N LEU A 117 -3.53 1.49 22.73
CA LEU A 117 -2.48 2.45 22.37
C LEU A 117 -2.26 2.48 20.85
N ALA A 118 -2.35 1.32 20.18
CA ALA A 118 -2.30 1.19 18.72
C ALA A 118 -3.64 1.54 18.03
N ILE A 119 -4.76 1.48 18.74
CA ILE A 119 -6.14 1.87 18.38
C ILE A 119 -6.48 3.27 18.95
N ARG A 120 -5.66 3.82 19.86
CA ARG A 120 -5.71 5.23 20.32
C ARG A 120 -5.65 6.29 19.21
N PRO A 121 -5.29 6.00 17.93
CA PRO A 121 -5.52 6.93 16.83
C PRO A 121 -6.99 7.17 16.45
N LEU A 122 -7.98 6.75 17.25
CA LEU A 122 -9.38 6.97 16.88
C LEU A 122 -10.14 8.07 17.64
N LYS A 123 -9.73 8.54 18.84
CA LYS A 123 -10.55 9.54 19.58
C LYS A 123 -9.84 10.57 20.49
N GLY A 124 -8.61 10.98 20.20
CA GLY A 124 -8.18 12.31 20.66
C GLY A 124 -6.93 12.37 21.51
N ARG A 125 -5.76 12.31 20.85
CA ARG A 125 -4.51 12.80 21.44
C ARG A 125 -3.54 13.26 20.36
N TRP A 126 -3.94 14.20 19.50
CA TRP A 126 -3.05 14.83 18.54
C TRP A 126 -3.42 16.28 18.32
N GLU A 127 -2.97 17.15 19.23
CA GLU A 127 -2.86 18.57 18.90
C GLU A 127 -1.46 18.93 18.38
N ASN A 128 -0.43 18.05 18.48
CA ASN A 128 0.96 18.44 18.19
C ASN A 128 1.93 17.34 17.69
N THR A 129 1.51 16.29 16.96
CA THR A 129 2.51 15.50 16.17
C THR A 129 2.14 15.44 14.69
N PRO A 130 3.13 15.45 13.78
CA PRO A 130 2.88 15.28 12.35
C PRO A 130 2.16 13.95 12.05
N LYS A 131 1.23 13.98 11.11
CA LYS A 131 0.49 12.79 10.64
C LYS A 131 1.35 12.01 9.65
N ALA A 132 1.35 10.68 9.74
CA ALA A 132 2.18 9.84 8.90
C ALA A 132 1.79 9.94 7.40
N ASN A 133 2.81 9.96 6.54
CA ASN A 133 2.73 9.83 5.10
C ASN A 133 2.68 8.35 4.67
N CYS A 134 2.34 8.10 3.41
CA CYS A 134 2.15 6.73 2.93
C CYS A 134 3.42 5.87 3.04
N TRP A 135 4.61 6.45 2.82
CA TRP A 135 5.86 5.71 2.84
C TRP A 135 6.26 5.30 4.27
N GLU A 136 5.98 6.13 5.27
CA GLU A 136 6.14 5.81 6.68
C GLU A 136 5.17 4.72 7.11
N PHE A 137 3.89 4.84 6.73
CA PHE A 137 2.87 3.84 7.08
C PHE A 137 3.12 2.48 6.40
N MET A 138 3.53 2.50 5.13
CA MET A 138 3.75 1.29 4.35
C MET A 138 5.14 0.68 4.57
N GLU A 139 6.05 1.41 5.22
CA GLU A 139 7.47 1.06 5.38
C GLU A 139 8.10 0.62 4.04
N CYS A 140 7.84 1.40 2.98
CA CYS A 140 8.17 0.98 1.62
C CYS A 140 9.61 1.30 1.20
N GLY A 141 10.34 2.12 1.97
CA GLY A 141 11.75 2.49 1.72
C GLY A 141 11.98 3.28 0.44
N ARG A 142 10.96 3.98 -0.07
CA ARG A 142 11.03 4.82 -1.29
C ARG A 142 10.89 6.32 -1.01
N GLU A 143 10.95 6.72 0.26
CA GLU A 143 11.18 8.10 0.68
C GLU A 143 12.58 8.59 0.30
N PRO A 144 12.84 9.92 0.27
CA PRO A 144 14.18 10.44 0.02
C PRO A 144 15.22 9.83 0.98
N GLY A 145 16.24 9.18 0.42
CA GLY A 145 17.27 8.48 1.19
C GLY A 145 16.86 7.10 1.73
N GLY A 146 15.70 6.58 1.35
CA GLY A 146 15.22 5.26 1.76
C GLY A 146 15.94 4.08 1.09
N ASP A 147 15.84 2.91 1.72
CA ASP A 147 16.57 1.67 1.36
C ASP A 147 16.41 1.20 -0.10
N PHE A 148 15.34 1.60 -0.79
CA PHE A 148 15.02 1.16 -2.16
C PHE A 148 15.08 2.28 -3.20
N VAL A 149 15.64 3.44 -2.85
CA VAL A 149 15.78 4.57 -3.78
C VAL A 149 16.73 4.23 -4.94
N ASP A 150 17.86 3.57 -4.69
CA ASP A 150 18.84 3.24 -5.74
C ASP A 150 18.28 2.26 -6.77
N GLU A 151 17.43 1.32 -6.34
CA GLU A 151 16.85 0.29 -7.21
C GLU A 151 15.58 0.76 -7.92
N LEU A 152 14.68 1.43 -7.20
CA LEU A 152 13.32 1.74 -7.67
C LEU A 152 13.06 3.24 -7.88
N GLY A 153 14.04 4.08 -7.58
CA GLY A 153 13.88 5.53 -7.54
C GLY A 153 13.02 6.00 -6.36
N VAL A 154 13.10 7.31 -6.07
CA VAL A 154 12.25 7.96 -5.08
C VAL A 154 10.77 7.87 -5.50
N CYS A 155 9.89 7.69 -4.52
CA CYS A 155 8.46 7.65 -4.74
C CYS A 155 7.96 9.04 -5.21
N PRO A 156 7.21 9.13 -6.31
CA PRO A 156 6.67 10.41 -6.77
C PRO A 156 5.84 11.15 -5.71
N ALA A 157 5.14 10.41 -4.84
CA ALA A 157 4.39 11.04 -3.74
C ALA A 157 5.30 11.73 -2.71
N ALA A 158 6.55 11.29 -2.57
CA ALA A 158 7.52 11.88 -1.65
C ALA A 158 8.29 13.06 -2.26
N GLU A 159 7.99 13.42 -3.51
CA GLU A 159 8.64 14.51 -4.26
C GLU A 159 7.65 15.56 -4.79
N ASP A 160 6.39 15.17 -5.04
CA ASP A 160 5.40 16.06 -5.65
C ASP A 160 4.86 17.11 -4.66
N ALA A 161 5.60 18.21 -4.56
CA ALA A 161 5.26 19.36 -3.71
C ALA A 161 3.96 20.09 -4.12
N ALA A 162 3.35 19.78 -5.27
CA ALA A 162 2.06 20.35 -5.63
C ALA A 162 0.96 19.97 -4.62
N PHE A 163 1.13 18.83 -3.95
CA PHE A 163 0.23 18.29 -2.95
C PHE A 163 0.60 18.66 -1.50
N GLU A 164 1.61 19.50 -1.30
CA GLU A 164 2.04 19.92 0.04
C GLU A 164 0.86 20.39 0.90
N GLY A 165 0.78 19.85 2.13
CA GLY A 165 -0.25 20.14 3.11
C GLY A 165 -1.63 19.52 2.84
N VAL A 166 -1.83 18.88 1.69
CA VAL A 166 -3.14 18.27 1.37
C VAL A 166 -3.38 17.08 2.29
N ASN A 167 -4.55 17.07 2.95
CA ASN A 167 -4.87 16.14 4.02
C ASN A 167 -3.82 16.12 5.16
N GLU A 168 -3.21 17.27 5.44
CA GLU A 168 -2.15 17.45 6.45
C GLU A 168 -0.93 16.54 6.21
N GLY A 169 -0.62 16.30 4.94
CA GLY A 169 0.53 15.51 4.50
C GLY A 169 1.70 16.34 4.03
N GLU A 170 2.88 15.73 4.06
CA GLU A 170 4.06 16.24 3.38
C GLU A 170 3.97 15.85 1.89
N LYS A 171 4.11 16.83 1.00
CA LYS A 171 4.01 16.64 -0.46
C LYS A 171 2.79 15.78 -0.82
N GLY A 172 2.97 14.71 -1.60
CA GLY A 172 1.92 13.77 -1.98
C GLY A 172 1.66 12.65 -0.97
N GLY A 173 2.31 12.66 0.20
CA GLY A 173 2.36 11.52 1.13
C GLY A 173 1.02 11.11 1.70
N ARG A 174 0.12 12.06 1.97
CA ARG A 174 -1.26 11.78 2.45
C ARG A 174 -2.30 11.87 1.35
N VAL A 175 -1.86 11.85 0.11
CA VAL A 175 -2.70 11.78 -1.09
C VAL A 175 -2.08 10.88 -2.17
N CYS A 176 -1.34 9.84 -1.77
CA CYS A 176 -0.57 9.00 -2.71
C CYS A 176 -1.45 8.33 -3.79
N TRP A 177 -2.75 8.18 -3.53
CA TRP A 177 -3.77 7.72 -4.50
C TRP A 177 -4.03 8.72 -5.63
N ALA A 178 -3.71 9.99 -5.42
CA ALA A 178 -3.81 11.08 -6.37
C ALA A 178 -2.45 11.45 -7.00
N VAL A 179 -1.37 10.71 -6.74
CA VAL A 179 -0.08 10.93 -7.39
C VAL A 179 0.19 9.80 -8.37
N SER A 180 0.48 10.09 -9.63
CA SER A 180 0.79 9.05 -10.65
C SER A 180 2.16 8.39 -10.39
N GLY A 181 2.36 7.14 -10.83
CA GLY A 181 3.65 6.46 -10.67
C GLY A 181 4.00 6.00 -9.24
N THR A 182 3.10 6.21 -8.26
CA THR A 182 3.26 5.62 -6.92
C THR A 182 3.22 4.09 -6.99
N LEU A 183 4.11 3.45 -6.22
CA LEU A 183 4.22 2.00 -6.15
C LEU A 183 3.43 1.51 -4.94
N CYS A 184 2.27 0.92 -5.19
CA CYS A 184 1.42 0.31 -4.17
C CYS A 184 1.37 -1.19 -4.43
N LEU A 185 1.57 -2.01 -3.39
CA LEU A 185 1.53 -3.48 -3.45
C LEU A 185 2.51 -4.13 -4.46
N GLY A 186 3.66 -3.50 -4.70
CA GLY A 186 4.68 -4.00 -5.64
C GLY A 186 4.39 -3.72 -7.11
N ARG A 187 3.46 -2.79 -7.42
CA ARG A 187 3.14 -2.38 -8.78
C ARG A 187 3.20 -0.87 -8.93
N VAL A 188 3.86 -0.39 -9.98
CA VAL A 188 3.75 0.99 -10.42
C VAL A 188 2.32 1.19 -10.94
N GLN A 189 1.58 2.12 -10.35
CA GLN A 189 0.17 2.31 -10.67
C GLN A 189 0.02 3.34 -11.81
N GLU A 190 -0.61 2.93 -12.91
CA GLU A 190 -0.79 3.73 -14.13
C GLU A 190 -2.02 4.64 -14.04
N GLY A 191 -1.79 5.96 -13.90
CA GLY A 191 -2.82 7.00 -13.98
C GLY A 191 -3.74 7.15 -12.76
N PHE A 192 -4.60 8.17 -12.79
CA PHE A 192 -5.45 8.53 -11.65
C PHE A 192 -6.77 7.73 -11.55
N SER A 193 -7.29 7.21 -12.66
CA SER A 193 -8.62 6.60 -12.72
C SER A 193 -8.63 5.11 -12.31
N SER A 194 -7.50 4.43 -12.51
CA SER A 194 -7.27 3.05 -12.05
C SER A 194 -7.10 2.96 -10.52
N LYS A 195 -6.56 4.02 -9.88
CA LYS A 195 -6.22 4.05 -8.45
C LYS A 195 -7.41 4.15 -7.51
N GLN A 196 -8.55 4.67 -7.95
CA GLN A 196 -9.61 5.09 -7.03
C GLN A 196 -10.26 3.90 -6.29
N CYS A 197 -10.59 2.82 -7.00
CA CYS A 197 -11.21 1.64 -6.38
C CYS A 197 -10.25 0.82 -5.51
N ASP A 198 -8.98 0.71 -5.92
CA ASP A 198 -7.97 -0.04 -5.17
C ASP A 198 -7.52 0.72 -3.92
N CYS A 199 -7.44 2.05 -4.00
CA CYS A 199 -7.03 2.88 -2.87
C CYS A 199 -8.14 3.06 -1.82
N GLU A 200 -9.42 3.05 -2.18
CA GLU A 200 -10.50 3.08 -1.18
C GLU A 200 -10.49 1.87 -0.22
N ARG A 201 -9.88 0.77 -0.66
CA ARG A 201 -9.66 -0.43 0.16
C ARG A 201 -8.30 -0.41 0.87
N CYS A 202 -7.46 0.59 0.66
CA CYS A 202 -6.13 0.68 1.26
C CYS A 202 -6.22 1.13 2.72
N ASP A 203 -5.51 0.44 3.61
CA ASP A 203 -5.50 0.75 5.05
C ASP A 203 -5.00 2.18 5.33
N PHE A 204 -4.01 2.66 4.57
CA PHE A 204 -3.52 4.03 4.68
C PHE A 204 -4.56 5.06 4.22
N TYR A 205 -5.27 4.80 3.13
CA TYR A 205 -6.34 5.70 2.65
C TYR A 205 -7.46 5.81 3.68
N GLN A 206 -7.90 4.67 4.24
CA GLN A 206 -8.92 4.64 5.29
C GLN A 206 -8.44 5.33 6.56
N LEU A 207 -7.16 5.21 6.91
CA LEU A 207 -6.55 5.97 8.00
C LEU A 207 -6.61 7.48 7.72
N VAL A 208 -6.21 7.94 6.52
CA VAL A 208 -6.28 9.37 6.18
C VAL A 208 -7.72 9.86 6.20
N GLN A 209 -8.67 9.11 5.64
CA GLN A 209 -10.10 9.43 5.72
C GLN A 209 -10.57 9.62 7.16
N LEU A 210 -10.17 8.69 8.02
CA LEU A 210 -10.57 8.70 9.41
C LEU A 210 -9.93 9.87 10.18
N GLU A 211 -8.65 10.14 9.98
CA GLU A 211 -7.92 11.21 10.68
C GLU A 211 -8.33 12.61 10.22
N GLN A 212 -8.75 12.75 8.96
CA GLN A 212 -9.23 14.01 8.40
C GLN A 212 -10.71 14.25 8.72
N GLY A 213 -11.49 13.19 8.92
CA GLY A 213 -12.93 13.27 9.20
C GLY A 213 -13.65 14.11 8.15
N ASN A 214 -14.35 15.16 8.59
CA ASN A 214 -15.08 16.06 7.70
C ASN A 214 -14.18 16.93 6.81
N ASN A 215 -12.88 17.05 7.13
CA ASN A 215 -11.91 17.81 6.34
C ASN A 215 -11.24 16.95 5.25
N PHE A 216 -11.61 15.66 5.13
CA PHE A 216 -11.00 14.76 4.15
C PHE A 216 -11.27 15.22 2.72
N LEU A 217 -10.20 15.57 1.99
CA LEU A 217 -10.27 15.87 0.58
C LEU A 217 -10.22 14.57 -0.23
N LYS A 218 -11.29 14.31 -0.99
CA LYS A 218 -11.36 13.15 -1.89
C LYS A 218 -10.68 13.49 -3.21
N THR A 219 -10.49 12.47 -4.05
CA THR A 219 -9.80 12.56 -5.34
C THR A 219 -10.32 13.70 -6.23
N ARG A 220 -11.62 13.99 -6.22
CA ARG A 220 -12.22 15.04 -7.04
C ARG A 220 -11.78 16.44 -6.59
N GLU A 221 -11.82 16.69 -5.29
CA GLU A 221 -11.41 17.96 -4.68
C GLU A 221 -9.90 18.18 -4.85
N ILE A 222 -9.11 17.13 -4.64
CA ILE A 222 -7.66 17.14 -4.87
C ILE A 222 -7.34 17.52 -6.34
N ARG A 223 -8.05 16.92 -7.31
CA ARG A 223 -7.86 17.23 -8.74
C ARG A 223 -8.18 18.69 -9.08
N GLN A 224 -9.24 19.25 -8.48
CA GLN A 224 -9.60 20.65 -8.69
C GLN A 224 -8.50 21.58 -8.17
N GLN A 225 -8.03 21.36 -6.93
CA GLN A 225 -6.97 22.16 -6.33
C GLN A 225 -5.65 22.05 -7.11
N TYR A 226 -5.27 20.83 -7.54
CA TYR A 226 -4.07 20.62 -8.35
C TYR A 226 -4.15 21.31 -9.71
N THR A 227 -5.31 21.25 -10.38
CA THR A 227 -5.52 21.92 -11.67
C THR A 227 -5.43 23.44 -11.52
N LEU A 228 -5.97 24.00 -10.43
CA LEU A 228 -5.88 25.44 -10.14
C LEU A 228 -4.45 25.85 -9.80
N LYS A 229 -3.75 25.14 -8.90
CA LYS A 229 -2.34 25.41 -8.58
C LYS A 229 -1.44 25.32 -9.82
N LYS A 230 -1.66 24.34 -10.70
CA LYS A 230 -0.89 24.20 -11.94
C LYS A 230 -1.18 25.34 -12.93
N LYS A 231 -2.41 25.84 -12.99
CA LYS A 231 -2.74 27.06 -13.75
C LYS A 231 -2.06 28.29 -13.16
N GLU A 232 -2.03 28.45 -11.84
CA GLU A 232 -1.32 29.54 -11.15
C GLU A 232 0.20 29.48 -11.37
N LEU A 233 0.81 28.29 -11.30
CA LEU A 233 2.21 28.06 -11.63
C LEU A 233 2.53 28.30 -13.11
N HIS A 234 1.61 27.98 -14.03
CA HIS A 234 1.74 28.32 -15.45
C HIS A 234 1.55 29.82 -15.72
N LEU A 235 0.62 30.48 -15.02
CA LEU A 235 0.40 31.93 -15.03
C LEU A 235 1.62 32.69 -14.47
N CYS A 236 2.31 32.12 -13.48
CA CYS A 236 3.54 32.69 -12.91
C CYS A 236 4.76 32.51 -13.84
N LYS A 237 4.75 31.50 -14.72
CA LYS A 237 5.78 31.31 -15.76
C LYS A 237 5.56 32.16 -17.02
N TYR A 238 4.33 32.63 -17.27
CA TYR A 238 3.99 33.54 -18.37
C TYR A 238 2.92 34.54 -17.92
N PRO A 239 3.30 35.64 -17.23
CA PRO A 239 2.36 36.71 -16.95
C PRO A 239 1.87 37.29 -18.28
N GLU A 240 0.56 37.55 -18.39
CA GLU A 240 -0.10 38.10 -19.57
C GLU A 240 0.70 39.29 -20.14
N ARG A 241 1.43 39.08 -21.24
CA ARG A 241 1.91 40.18 -22.06
C ARG A 241 0.77 40.64 -22.95
N ASP A 242 0.31 41.84 -22.63
CA ASP A 242 -0.26 42.83 -23.53
C ASP A 242 -1.69 42.59 -24.01
N ARG A 243 -2.62 42.94 -23.11
CA ARG A 243 -3.81 43.70 -23.50
C ARG A 243 -3.42 45.14 -23.85
N ALA A 244 -2.68 45.34 -24.94
CA ALA A 244 -2.48 46.66 -25.56
C ALA A 244 -1.86 46.53 -26.97
N LYS A 245 -2.71 46.41 -27.99
CA LYS A 245 -2.61 47.14 -29.27
C LYS A 245 -3.84 46.86 -30.12
N ASN A 246 -4.71 47.86 -30.12
CA ASN A 246 -5.87 48.01 -30.98
C ASN A 246 -5.37 48.41 -32.38
N VAL A 247 -5.71 47.70 -33.45
CA VAL A 247 -5.84 48.30 -34.79
C VAL A 247 -7.01 47.66 -35.53
N ASN A 248 -8.07 48.46 -35.67
CA ASN A 248 -9.13 48.32 -36.64
C ASN A 248 -8.59 47.97 -38.04
N HIS A 249 -9.18 46.97 -38.70
CA HIS A 249 -9.56 47.16 -40.10
C HIS A 249 -10.89 46.46 -40.37
N ASN A 250 -11.90 47.32 -40.53
CA ASN A 250 -13.17 47.02 -41.14
C ASN A 250 -12.95 46.99 -42.66
N SER A 251 -13.24 45.87 -43.32
CA SER A 251 -13.58 45.85 -44.75
C SER A 251 -14.13 44.50 -45.18
N THR A 252 -15.46 44.50 -45.39
CA THR A 252 -16.19 43.88 -46.52
C THR A 252 -16.06 42.37 -46.76
N GLY A 253 -17.21 41.69 -46.70
CA GLY A 253 -17.33 40.25 -46.91
C GLY A 253 -17.19 39.78 -48.35
N VAL A 254 -17.42 38.49 -48.53
CA VAL A 254 -18.22 37.86 -49.60
C VAL A 254 -18.40 36.39 -49.16
N ILE A 255 -19.67 35.98 -49.13
CA ILE A 255 -20.14 34.60 -49.09
C ILE A 255 -19.75 33.93 -50.41
N MET A 256 -19.15 32.73 -50.39
CA MET A 256 -19.44 31.78 -51.46
C MET A 256 -19.30 30.33 -51.01
N LEU A 257 -20.28 29.56 -51.45
CA LEU A 257 -20.53 28.15 -51.24
C LEU A 257 -19.92 27.31 -52.38
N TRP A 258 -19.67 26.03 -52.08
CA TRP A 258 -19.50 24.86 -52.95
C TRP A 258 -18.25 24.71 -53.83
N GLY A 259 -17.72 23.49 -53.78
CA GLY A 259 -16.68 22.88 -54.62
C GLY A 259 -16.27 21.55 -54.03
#